data_AF-A0A1M3H647-F1
#
_entry.id   AF-A0A1M3H647-F1
#
_cell.length_a   1.000
_cell.length_b   1.000
_cell.length_c   1.000
_cell.angle_alpha   90.00
_cell.angle_beta   90.00
_cell.angle_gamma   90.00
#
_symmetry.space_group_name_H-M   'P 1'
#
loop_
_entity.id
_entity.type
_entity.pdbx_description
1 polymer ?
#
loop_
_entity_poly.entity_id
_entity_poly.type
_entity_poly.pdbx_seq_one_letter_code
_entity_poly.pdbx_strand_id
1 'polypeptide(L)'
;METLKEHLRNFKLADMLMALEERPTYANDKQLSYLQFLELLCEDEFNNRNDNSYKKRYAKAKFPTHKMIEDFDFSFQSSLNKK
;
A
#
# COMPACT_ATOMS: atom_id res chain seq x y z
N MET A 1 18.85 -16.98 7.92
CA MET A 1 17.76 -16.08 8.36
C MET A 1 18.31 -14.70 8.71
N GLU A 2 19.29 -14.58 9.62
CA GLU A 2 19.86 -13.26 9.99
C GLU A 2 20.47 -12.47 8.83
N THR A 3 21.21 -13.13 7.93
CA THR A 3 21.79 -12.49 6.74
C THR A 3 20.73 -11.92 5.80
N LEU A 4 19.61 -12.63 5.62
CA LEU A 4 18.49 -12.16 4.81
C LEU A 4 17.81 -10.95 5.46
N LYS A 5 17.59 -10.99 6.77
CA LYS A 5 17.02 -9.87 7.52
C LYS A 5 17.91 -8.62 7.44
N GLU A 6 19.23 -8.77 7.52
CA GLU A 6 20.18 -7.68 7.29
C GLU A 6 20.11 -7.12 5.88
N HIS A 7 20.11 -7.98 4.85
CA HIS A 7 19.98 -7.53 3.45
C HIS A 7 18.67 -6.77 3.21
N LEU A 8 17.53 -7.26 3.72
CA LEU A 8 16.24 -6.59 3.59
C LEU A 8 16.24 -5.22 4.28
N ARG A 9 16.86 -5.09 5.46
CA ARG A 9 17.05 -3.79 6.13
C ARG A 9 17.91 -2.83 5.29
N ASN A 10 19.03 -3.31 4.75
CA ASN A 10 19.94 -2.50 3.93
C ASN A 10 19.27 -2.03 2.64
N PHE A 11 18.41 -2.85 2.04
CA PHE A 11 17.62 -2.50 0.86
C PHE A 11 16.37 -1.67 1.16
N LYS A 12 16.11 -1.36 2.44
CA LYS A 12 14.94 -0.60 2.90
C LYS A 12 13.62 -1.29 2.51
N LEU A 13 13.58 -2.61 2.63
CA LEU A 13 12.41 -3.45 2.36
C LEU A 13 11.74 -3.80 3.69
N ALA A 14 11.10 -2.78 4.29
CA ALA A 14 10.59 -2.86 5.65
C ALA A 14 9.38 -3.81 5.77
N ASP A 15 8.49 -3.79 4.80
CA ASP A 15 7.30 -4.65 4.82
C ASP A 15 7.64 -6.08 4.46
N MET A 16 8.57 -6.30 3.52
CA MET A 16 9.10 -7.65 3.30
C MET A 16 9.74 -8.22 4.57
N LEU A 17 10.47 -7.40 5.34
CA LEU A 17 11.08 -7.82 6.59
C LEU A 17 10.02 -8.22 7.64
N MET A 18 8.92 -7.46 7.74
CA MET A 18 7.80 -7.79 8.62
C MET A 18 7.05 -9.04 8.15
N ALA A 19 6.79 -9.14 6.85
CA ALA A 19 6.07 -10.26 6.25
C ALA A 19 6.86 -11.57 6.28
N LEU A 20 8.19 -11.52 6.39
CA LEU A 20 9.07 -12.70 6.31
C LEU A 20 8.77 -13.77 7.36
N GLU A 21 8.18 -13.41 8.50
CA GLU A 21 7.84 -14.37 9.56
C GLU A 21 6.48 -15.07 9.33
N GLU A 22 5.52 -14.38 8.72
CA GLU A 22 4.14 -14.90 8.56
C GLU A 22 3.84 -15.42 7.15
N ARG A 23 4.41 -14.79 6.11
CA ARG A 23 4.15 -15.15 4.71
C ARG A 23 4.64 -16.55 4.30
N PRO A 24 5.71 -17.13 4.86
CA PRO A 24 6.09 -18.51 4.54
C PRO A 24 5.01 -19.53 4.95
N THR A 25 4.40 -19.33 6.12
CA THR A 25 3.30 -20.18 6.59
C THR A 25 2.08 -20.02 5.68
N TYR A 26 1.71 -18.78 5.35
CA TYR A 26 0.63 -18.48 4.40
C TYR A 26 0.87 -19.10 3.01
N ALA A 27 2.10 -19.04 2.50
CA ALA A 27 2.46 -19.59 1.20
C ALA A 27 2.35 -21.12 1.19
N ASN A 28 2.74 -21.79 2.28
CA ASN A 28 2.54 -23.23 2.42
C ASN A 28 1.05 -23.59 2.48
N ASP A 29 0.26 -22.87 3.27
CA ASP A 29 -1.17 -23.12 3.43
C ASP A 29 -1.94 -22.91 2.11
N LYS A 30 -1.53 -21.92 1.32
CA LYS A 30 -2.12 -21.60 0.01
C LYS A 30 -1.46 -22.33 -1.16
N GLN A 31 -0.45 -23.17 -0.90
CA GLN A 31 0.34 -23.87 -1.92
C GLN A 31 0.85 -22.92 -3.03
N LEU A 32 1.33 -21.73 -2.65
CA LEU A 32 1.88 -20.77 -3.59
C LEU A 32 3.18 -21.30 -4.18
N SER A 33 3.35 -21.12 -5.50
CA SER A 33 4.65 -21.33 -6.13
C SER A 33 5.67 -20.32 -5.61
N TYR A 34 6.97 -20.65 -5.74
CA TYR A 34 8.05 -19.74 -5.33
C TYR A 34 7.97 -18.36 -6.00
N LEU A 35 7.52 -18.30 -7.25
CA LEU A 35 7.34 -17.04 -7.98
C LEU A 35 6.17 -16.23 -7.41
N GLN A 36 5.03 -16.88 -7.13
CA GLN A 36 3.88 -16.21 -6.51
C GLN A 36 4.19 -15.70 -5.10
N PHE A 37 5.00 -16.44 -4.34
CA PHE A 37 5.47 -15.97 -3.03
C PHE A 37 6.35 -14.73 -3.15
N LEU A 38 7.28 -14.71 -4.11
CA LEU A 38 8.14 -13.56 -4.35
C LEU A 38 7.33 -12.34 -4.83
N GLU A 39 6.37 -12.57 -5.71
CA GLU A 39 5.44 -11.54 -6.20
C GLU A 39 4.63 -10.94 -5.05
N LEU A 40 4.06 -11.78 -4.17
CA LEU A 40 3.31 -11.35 -2.99
C LEU A 40 4.16 -10.46 -2.07
N LEU A 41 5.40 -10.86 -1.78
CA LEU A 41 6.32 -10.05 -0.96
C LEU A 41 6.65 -8.71 -1.64
N CYS A 42 6.79 -8.70 -2.97
CA CYS A 42 7.04 -7.48 -3.74
C CYS A 42 5.84 -6.54 -3.73
N GLU A 43 4.63 -7.08 -3.84
CA GLU A 43 3.38 -6.32 -3.79
C GLU A 43 3.17 -5.68 -2.41
N ASP A 44 3.38 -6.42 -1.32
CA ASP A 44 3.26 -5.90 0.05
C ASP A 44 4.15 -4.64 0.22
N GLU A 45 5.43 -4.72 -0.16
CA GLU A 45 6.36 -3.59 -0.08
C GLU A 45 6.01 -2.44 -1.05
N PHE A 46 5.61 -2.77 -2.28
CA PHE A 46 5.22 -1.77 -3.27
C PHE A 46 4.02 -0.94 -2.79
N ASN A 47 2.99 -1.62 -2.28
CA ASN A 47 1.77 -0.99 -1.78
C ASN A 47 2.08 -0.08 -0.59
N ASN A 48 2.87 -0.56 0.38
CA ASN A 48 3.27 0.26 1.53
C ASN A 48 4.08 1.50 1.14
N ARG A 49 4.98 1.38 0.16
CA ARG A 49 5.71 2.55 -0.38
C ARG A 49 4.77 3.56 -1.03
N ASN A 50 3.79 3.08 -1.79
CA ASN A 50 2.81 3.94 -2.44
C ASN A 50 1.94 4.67 -1.40
N ASP A 51 1.44 3.95 -0.39
CA ASP A 51 0.66 4.50 0.71
C ASP A 51 1.44 5.53 1.53
N ASN A 52 2.70 5.22 1.87
CA ASN A 52 3.55 6.15 2.59
C ASN A 52 3.88 7.40 1.76
N SER A 53 4.07 7.25 0.45
CA SER A 53 4.24 8.37 -0.48
C SER A 53 2.99 9.25 -0.54
N TYR A 54 1.81 8.64 -0.63
CA TYR A 54 0.53 9.33 -0.60
C TYR A 54 0.35 10.10 0.72
N LYS A 55 0.46 9.42 1.87
CA LYS A 55 0.33 10.03 3.21
C LYS A 55 1.27 11.22 3.39
N LYS A 56 2.53 11.09 2.94
CA LYS A 56 3.52 12.20 2.99
C LYS A 56 3.11 13.39 2.11
N ARG A 57 2.67 13.15 0.87
CA ARG A 57 2.21 14.21 -0.03
C ARG A 57 0.96 14.89 0.51
N TYR A 58 0.01 14.11 1.01
CA TYR A 58 -1.23 14.60 1.62
C TYR A 58 -0.95 15.50 2.83
N ALA A 59 -0.12 15.02 3.78
CA ALA A 59 0.25 15.81 4.96
C ALA A 59 0.98 17.11 4.60
N LYS A 60 1.83 17.09 3.56
CA LYS A 60 2.54 18.28 3.06
C LYS A 60 1.62 19.30 2.38
N ALA A 61 0.52 18.85 1.78
CA ALA A 61 -0.42 19.74 1.09
C ALA A 61 -1.19 20.67 2.06
N LYS A 62 -1.24 20.34 3.36
CA LYS A 62 -1.90 21.14 4.40
C LYS A 62 -3.33 21.53 4.04
N PHE A 63 -4.08 20.61 3.43
CA PHE A 63 -5.49 20.86 3.12
C PHE A 63 -6.27 21.10 4.41
N PRO A 64 -7.15 22.12 4.44
CA PRO A 64 -7.91 22.47 5.64
C PRO A 64 -8.94 21.39 6.02
N THR A 65 -9.41 20.62 5.03
CA THR A 65 -10.40 19.55 5.22
C THR A 65 -10.05 18.34 4.35
N HIS A 66 -10.23 17.13 4.88
CA HIS A 66 -10.30 15.94 4.04
C HIS A 66 -11.69 15.88 3.42
N LYS A 67 -11.79 15.89 2.09
CA LYS A 67 -13.02 15.62 1.36
C LYS A 67 -12.75 14.52 0.36
N MET A 68 -13.54 13.48 0.41
CA MET A 68 -13.51 12.41 -0.58
C MET A 68 -14.58 12.65 -1.66
N ILE A 69 -14.53 11.85 -2.73
CA ILE A 69 -15.52 11.96 -3.81
C ILE A 69 -16.91 11.57 -3.32
N GLU A 70 -17.01 10.69 -2.32
CA GLU A 70 -18.28 10.31 -1.71
C GLU A 70 -18.94 11.46 -0.94
N ASP A 71 -18.14 12.42 -0.46
CA ASP A 71 -18.64 13.64 0.22
C ASP A 71 -19.14 14.69 -0.78
N PHE A 72 -18.95 14.47 -2.08
CA PHE A 72 -19.37 15.42 -3.10
C PHE A 72 -20.86 15.26 -3.40
N ASP A 73 -21.63 16.30 -3.07
CA ASP A 73 -23.05 16.37 -3.42
C ASP A 73 -23.22 16.72 -4.92
N PHE A 74 -23.29 15.68 -5.76
CA PHE A 74 -23.55 15.81 -7.19
C PHE A 74 -24.93 16.41 -7.50
N SER A 75 -25.86 16.41 -6.54
CA SER A 75 -27.20 16.98 -6.70
C SER A 75 -27.25 18.49 -6.44
N PHE A 76 -26.22 19.05 -5.80
CA PHE A 76 -26.12 20.46 -5.40
C PHE A 76 -26.24 21.45 -6.58
N GLN A 77 -25.79 21.06 -7.78
CA GLN A 77 -25.84 21.93 -8.97
C GLN A 77 -26.78 21.41 -10.06
N SER A 78 -28.00 21.02 -9.67
CA SER A 78 -29.08 20.63 -10.61
C SER A 78 -29.50 21.75 -11.60
N SER A 79 -29.11 23.01 -11.36
CA SER A 79 -29.38 24.15 -12.25
C SER A 79 -28.35 24.37 -13.36
N LEU A 80 -27.15 23.76 -13.27
CA LEU A 80 -26.08 23.95 -14.27
C LEU A 80 -26.28 23.13 -15.55
N ASN A 81 -27.37 22.35 -15.62
CA ASN A 81 -27.77 21.65 -16.82
C ASN A 81 -29.18 22.06 -17.26
N LYS A 82 -29.36 23.37 -17.50
CA LYS A 82 -30.45 23.88 -18.34
C LYS A 82 -29.85 24.48 -19.62
N LYS A 83 -29.58 23.58 -20.57
CA LYS A 83 -29.14 23.76 -21.97
C LYS A 83 -27.71 24.26 -22.19
#